data_AF-A0A7V9NCU7-F1
#
_entry.id   AF-A0A7V9NCU7-F1
#
_cell.length_a   1.000
_cell.length_b   1.000
_cell.length_c   1.000
_cell.angle_alpha   90.00
_cell.angle_beta   90.00
_cell.angle_gamma   90.00
#
_symmetry.space_group_name_H-M   'P 1'
#
loop_
_entity.id
_entity.type
_entity.pdbx_description
1 polymer ?
#
loop_
_entity_poly.entity_id
_entity_poly.type
_entity_poly.pdbx_seq_one_letter_code
_entity_poly.pdbx_strand_id
1 'polypeptide(L)'
;MHLHRLGQRTSPALVLLHGIPGSAGSWTKVADRLASRFFILVPDLLGFGHSSDAEDIHAESQAIALELALEAAGVDRATVVGHDFGGPIALSFYRRRPQFLPH
;
A
#
# COMPACT_ATOMS: atom_id res chain seq x y z
N MET A 1 1.92 -9.44 4.38
CA MET A 1 2.07 -7.97 4.39
C MET A 1 1.19 -7.40 5.48
N HIS A 2 1.77 -6.63 6.41
CA HIS A 2 1.04 -5.95 7.48
C HIS A 2 0.46 -4.61 6.96
N LEU A 3 -0.78 -4.30 7.32
CA LEU A 3 -1.50 -3.09 6.90
C LEU A 3 -1.88 -2.23 8.10
N HIS A 4 -1.29 -1.04 8.20
CA HIS A 4 -1.76 0.01 9.09
C HIS A 4 -2.99 0.69 8.47
N ARG A 5 -3.96 1.07 9.32
CA ARG A 5 -5.27 1.58 8.87
C ARG A 5 -5.61 2.86 9.61
N LEU A 6 -6.03 3.89 8.86
CA LEU A 6 -6.52 5.16 9.41
C LEU A 6 -7.78 5.60 8.65
N GLY A 7 -8.63 6.39 9.31
CA GLY A 7 -9.85 6.93 8.71
C GLY A 7 -11.02 5.94 8.66
N GLN A 8 -12.11 6.35 8.02
CA GLN A 8 -13.35 5.58 7.96
C GLN A 8 -13.36 4.65 6.75
N ARG A 9 -13.67 3.37 6.94
CA ARG A 9 -13.72 2.35 5.86
C ARG A 9 -14.72 2.65 4.74
N THR A 10 -15.70 3.52 4.99
CA THR A 10 -16.67 4.00 4.01
C THR A 10 -16.14 5.13 3.13
N SER A 11 -15.01 5.75 3.47
CA SER A 11 -14.33 6.76 2.67
C SER A 11 -13.54 6.12 1.51
N PRO A 12 -13.23 6.87 0.43
CA PRO A 12 -12.40 6.37 -0.65
C PRO A 12 -11.05 5.85 -0.14
N ALA A 13 -10.63 4.67 -0.61
CA ALA A 13 -9.41 4.04 -0.12
C ALA A 13 -8.15 4.60 -0.79
N LEU A 14 -7.11 4.84 0.01
CA LEU A 14 -5.80 5.33 -0.42
C LEU A 14 -4.72 4.44 0.18
N VAL A 15 -3.90 3.83 -0.67
CA VAL A 15 -2.76 3.00 -0.28
C VAL A 15 -1.47 3.82 -0.43
N LEU A 16 -0.64 3.83 0.61
CA LEU A 16 0.62 4.59 0.64
C LEU A 16 1.83 3.64 0.79
N LEU A 17 2.57 3.40 -0.30
CA LEU A 17 3.72 2.49 -0.33
C LEU A 17 5.01 3.26 -0.04
N HIS A 18 5.77 2.82 0.96
CA HIS A 18 7.05 3.43 1.33
C HIS A 18 8.20 2.96 0.40
N GLY A 19 9.34 3.64 0.48
CA GLY A 19 10.59 3.28 -0.20
C GLY A 19 11.55 2.47 0.67
N ILE A 20 12.80 2.29 0.23
CA ILE A 20 13.84 1.55 0.97
C ILE A 20 15.07 2.43 1.28
N PRO A 21 15.72 2.28 2.45
CA PRO A 21 15.20 1.60 3.64
C PRO A 21 14.04 2.41 4.25
N GLY A 22 13.01 1.73 4.77
CA GLY A 22 11.84 2.42 5.31
C GLY A 22 10.79 1.48 5.90
N SER A 23 9.68 2.08 6.34
CA SER A 23 8.49 1.39 6.83
C SER A 23 7.25 2.28 6.62
N ALA A 24 6.08 1.81 7.02
CA ALA A 24 4.84 2.59 7.08
C ALA A 24 5.00 3.92 7.85
N GLY A 25 5.95 4.01 8.79
CA GLY A 25 6.26 5.24 9.53
C GLY A 25 6.64 6.43 8.65
N SER A 26 7.14 6.19 7.43
CA SER A 26 7.44 7.25 6.47
C SER A 26 6.20 8.06 6.06
N TRP A 27 5.00 7.49 6.23
CA TRP A 27 3.74 8.12 5.84
C TRP A 27 2.94 8.71 6.98
N THR A 28 3.34 8.59 8.25
CA THR A 28 2.52 9.01 9.42
C THR A 28 1.94 10.41 9.27
N LYS A 29 2.79 11.42 9.00
CA LYS A 29 2.34 12.82 8.86
C LYS A 29 1.38 13.05 7.69
N VAL A 30 1.54 12.29 6.61
CA VAL A 30 0.67 12.39 5.43
C VAL A 30 -0.65 11.68 5.70
N ALA A 31 -0.59 10.48 6.29
CA ALA A 31 -1.77 9.71 6.66
C ALA A 31 -2.65 10.50 7.64
N ASP A 32 -2.08 11.08 8.69
CA ASP A 32 -2.84 11.88 9.67
C ASP A 32 -3.61 13.04 9.01
N ARG A 33 -2.98 13.73 8.04
CA ARG A 33 -3.60 14.86 7.33
C ARG A 33 -4.71 14.44 6.38
N LEU A 34 -4.68 13.21 5.88
CA LEU A 34 -5.61 12.70 4.88
C LEU A 34 -6.72 11.81 5.49
N ALA A 35 -6.55 11.32 6.72
CA ALA A 35 -7.43 10.34 7.35
C ALA A 35 -8.87 10.85 7.59
N SER A 36 -9.08 12.17 7.57
CA SER A 36 -10.42 12.77 7.62
C SER A 36 -11.20 12.64 6.31
N ARG A 37 -10.53 12.31 5.20
CA ARG A 37 -11.11 12.27 3.85
C ARG A 37 -11.02 10.89 3.18
N PHE A 38 -10.04 10.08 3.59
CA PHE A 38 -9.73 8.80 2.96
C PHE A 38 -9.68 7.68 3.99
N PHE A 39 -10.00 6.47 3.54
CA PHE A 39 -9.61 5.25 4.23
C PHE A 39 -8.17 4.92 3.85
N ILE A 40 -7.24 5.17 4.76
CA ILE A 40 -5.81 5.08 4.45
C ILE A 40 -5.28 3.72 4.88
N LEU A 41 -4.62 3.07 3.93
CA LEU A 41 -3.92 1.81 4.09
C LEU A 41 -2.43 2.07 3.91
N VAL A 42 -1.65 1.89 4.96
CA VAL A 42 -0.18 2.05 4.90
C VAL A 42 0.45 0.69 5.12
N PRO A 43 0.77 -0.08 4.07
CA PRO A 43 1.49 -1.33 4.23
C PRO A 43 2.94 -1.10 4.68
N ASP A 44 3.41 -2.00 5.53
CA ASP A 44 4.84 -2.31 5.60
C ASP A 44 5.16 -3.28 4.45
N LEU A 45 6.13 -2.97 3.59
CA LEU A 45 6.56 -3.89 2.52
C LEU A 45 7.11 -5.19 3.10
N LEU A 46 7.01 -6.31 2.38
CA LEU A 46 7.61 -7.59 2.84
C LEU A 46 9.11 -7.42 3.05
N GLY A 47 9.64 -7.95 4.15
CA GLY A 47 11.03 -7.73 4.60
C GLY A 47 11.25 -6.42 5.37
N PHE A 48 10.20 -5.64 5.66
CA PHE A 48 10.31 -4.36 6.37
C PHE A 48 9.22 -4.19 7.44
N GLY A 49 9.48 -3.32 8.41
CA GLY A 49 8.51 -2.94 9.45
C GLY A 49 7.92 -4.13 10.20
N HIS A 50 6.59 -4.24 10.23
CA HIS A 50 5.86 -5.34 10.88
C HIS A 50 5.44 -6.44 9.90
N SER A 51 5.85 -6.36 8.63
CA SER A 51 5.62 -7.43 7.68
C SER A 51 6.59 -8.58 7.91
N SER A 52 6.17 -9.78 7.51
CA SER A 52 7.02 -10.97 7.49
C SER A 52 8.30 -10.71 6.70
N ASP A 53 9.39 -11.34 7.13
CA ASP A 53 10.62 -11.43 6.36
C ASP A 53 10.35 -12.04 4.98
N ALA A 54 11.15 -11.64 3.99
CA ALA A 54 11.07 -12.16 2.64
C ALA A 54 12.46 -12.18 1.98
N GLU A 55 12.77 -13.28 1.31
CA GLU A 55 13.97 -13.39 0.46
C GLU A 55 13.79 -12.64 -0.86
N ASP A 56 12.57 -12.70 -1.42
CA ASP A 56 12.21 -11.98 -2.63
C ASP A 56 11.48 -10.67 -2.31
N ILE A 57 12.17 -9.56 -2.54
CA ILE A 57 11.65 -8.20 -2.37
C ILE A 57 11.45 -7.46 -3.69
N HIS A 58 11.47 -8.14 -4.85
CA HIS A 58 11.27 -7.48 -6.14
C HIS A 58 9.89 -6.83 -6.22
N ALA A 59 9.78 -5.78 -7.05
CA ALA A 59 8.57 -4.96 -7.12
C ALA A 59 7.32 -5.75 -7.54
N GLU A 60 7.48 -6.75 -8.41
CA GLU A 60 6.37 -7.63 -8.82
C GLU A 60 5.87 -8.50 -7.67
N SER A 61 6.77 -9.09 -6.89
CA SER A 61 6.43 -9.92 -5.72
C SER A 61 5.75 -9.10 -4.62
N GLN A 62 6.23 -7.87 -4.38
CA GLN A 62 5.57 -6.92 -3.48
C GLN A 62 4.18 -6.52 -3.98
N ALA A 63 3.99 -6.33 -5.30
CA ALA A 63 2.69 -6.00 -5.88
C ALA A 63 1.68 -7.16 -5.73
N ILE A 64 2.12 -8.41 -5.91
CA ILE A 64 1.30 -9.61 -5.63
C ILE A 64 0.91 -9.67 -4.15
N ALA A 65 1.87 -9.42 -3.25
CA ALA A 65 1.60 -9.40 -1.82
C ALA A 65 0.60 -8.30 -1.42
N LEU A 66 0.69 -7.12 -2.06
CA LEU A 66 -0.26 -6.03 -1.87
C LEU A 66 -1.66 -6.41 -2.34
N GLU A 67 -1.78 -6.99 -3.54
CA GLU A 67 -3.03 -7.50 -4.11
C GLU A 67 -3.74 -8.46 -3.13
N LEU A 68 -3.03 -9.48 -2.65
CA LEU A 68 -3.57 -10.44 -1.68
C LEU A 68 -3.96 -9.77 -0.34
N ALA A 69 -3.17 -8.79 0.11
CA ALA A 69 -3.47 -8.06 1.34
C ALA A 69 -4.73 -7.19 1.23
N LEU A 70 -4.96 -6.56 0.07
CA LEU A 70 -6.16 -5.78 -0.21
C LEU A 70 -7.40 -6.67 -0.35
N GLU A 71 -7.28 -7.81 -1.02
CA GLU A 71 -8.34 -8.82 -1.11
C GLU A 71 -8.73 -9.33 0.29
N ALA A 72 -7.74 -9.70 1.11
CA ALA A 72 -7.98 -10.13 2.49
C ALA A 72 -8.60 -9.03 3.37
N ALA A 73 -8.33 -7.75 3.07
CA ALA A 73 -8.94 -6.61 3.74
C ALA A 73 -10.34 -6.26 3.22
N GLY A 74 -10.81 -6.92 2.15
CA GLY A 74 -12.07 -6.61 1.47
C GLY A 74 -12.06 -5.23 0.80
N VAL A 75 -10.93 -4.84 0.21
CA VAL A 75 -10.73 -3.58 -0.52
C VAL A 75 -10.68 -3.90 -2.01
N ASP A 76 -11.75 -3.58 -2.71
CA ASP A 76 -11.95 -3.86 -4.13
C ASP A 76 -11.58 -2.67 -5.05
N ARG A 77 -11.41 -1.48 -4.45
CA ARG A 77 -10.95 -0.25 -5.12
C ARG A 77 -10.08 0.57 -4.19
N ALA A 78 -8.98 1.10 -4.72
CA ALA A 78 -8.10 2.03 -4.01
C ALA A 78 -7.22 2.82 -5.00
N THR A 79 -6.89 4.06 -4.64
CA THR A 79 -5.76 4.76 -5.26
C THR A 79 -4.46 4.30 -4.58
N VAL A 80 -3.47 3.87 -5.35
CA VAL A 80 -2.18 3.38 -4.86
C VAL A 80 -1.10 4.41 -5.21
N VAL A 81 -0.48 4.97 -4.18
CA VAL A 81 0.60 5.95 -4.30
C VAL A 81 1.88 5.32 -3.79
N GLY A 82 2.95 5.41 -4.58
CA GLY A 82 4.26 4.90 -4.23
C GLY A 82 5.33 5.97 -4.22
N HIS A 83 6.20 5.94 -3.21
CA HIS A 83 7.41 6.76 -3.14
C HIS A 83 8.66 5.88 -3.24
N ASP A 84 9.67 6.32 -4.00
CA ASP A 84 10.92 5.57 -4.22
C ASP A 84 10.63 4.14 -4.71
N PHE A 85 11.04 3.08 -4.02
CA PHE A 85 10.77 1.69 -4.37
C PHE A 85 9.27 1.34 -4.35
N GLY A 86 8.46 2.10 -3.59
CA GLY A 86 7.01 2.04 -3.68
C GLY A 86 6.46 2.40 -5.06
N GLY A 87 7.18 3.23 -5.83
CA GLY A 87 6.76 3.65 -7.18
C GLY A 87 6.70 2.48 -8.18
N PRO A 88 7.81 1.74 -8.40
CA PRO A 88 7.80 0.52 -9.20
C PRO A 88 6.77 -0.51 -8.73
N ILE A 89 6.55 -0.66 -7.41
CA ILE A 89 5.53 -1.57 -6.87
C ILE A 89 4.12 -1.12 -7.29
N ALA A 90 3.81 0.17 -7.15
CA ALA A 90 2.51 0.72 -7.58
C ALA A 90 2.29 0.51 -9.08
N LEU A 91 3.32 0.71 -9.91
CA LEU A 91 3.25 0.46 -11.35
C LEU A 91 2.99 -1.03 -11.66
N SER A 92 3.72 -1.94 -11.02
CA SER A 92 3.51 -3.38 -11.16
C SER A 92 2.12 -3.79 -10.69
N PHE A 93 1.62 -3.22 -9.60
CA PHE A 93 0.26 -3.44 -9.11
C PHE A 93 -0.78 -3.02 -10.16
N TYR A 94 -0.68 -1.82 -10.72
CA TYR A 94 -1.63 -1.35 -11.74
C TYR A 94 -1.58 -2.14 -13.04
N ARG A 95 -0.40 -2.62 -13.45
CA ARG A 95 -0.29 -3.53 -14.61
C ARG A 95 -1.03 -4.84 -14.40
N ARG A 96 -1.07 -5.33 -13.16
CA ARG A 96 -1.79 -6.57 -12.79
C ARG A 96 -3.27 -6.34 -12.54
N ARG A 97 -3.63 -5.17 -12.01
CA ARG A 97 -4.99 -4.80 -11.58
C ARG A 97 -5.43 -3.48 -12.24
N PRO A 98 -5.60 -3.45 -13.58
CA PRO A 98 -5.92 -2.22 -14.31
C PRO A 98 -7.26 -1.59 -13.88
N GLN A 99 -8.18 -2.36 -13.30
CA GLN A 99 -9.44 -1.86 -12.76
C GLN A 99 -9.28 -0.94 -11.53
N PHE A 100 -8.08 -0.87 -10.93
CA PHE A 100 -7.76 0.05 -9.84
C PHE A 100 -7.23 1.41 -10.35
N LEU A 101 -6.99 1.57 -11.65
CA LEU A 101 -6.47 2.83 -12.19
C LEU A 101 -7.40 4.00 -11.83
N PRO A 102 -6.86 5.10 -11.26
CA PRO A 102 -7.66 6.27 -10.93
C PRO A 102 -8.24 6.89 -12.21
N HIS A 103 -9.52 7.26 -12.15
CA HIS A 103 -10.24 8.00 -13.20
C HIS A 103 -10.18 9.51 -12.97
#